data_AF-A0A1R2CYZ6-F1
#
_entry.id   AF-A0A1R2CYZ6-F1
#
_cell.length_a   1.000
_cell.length_b   1.000
_cell.length_c   1.000
_cell.angle_alpha   90.00
_cell.angle_beta   90.00
_cell.angle_gamma   90.00
#
_symmetry.space_group_name_H-M   'P 1'
#
loop_
_entity.id
_entity.type
_entity.pdbx_description
1 polymer ?
#
loop_
_entity_poly.entity_id
_entity_poly.type
_entity_poly.pdbx_seq_one_letter_code
_entity_poly.pdbx_strand_id
1 'polypeptide(L)'
;MNMKEDKPFLTRQITEIDSTIPQADTINTLFGQISNCISDLDVNVGRVLQKHEADFLNVYKGHMYNIQKEMRLLKEKVSDDELKRKRDEELKTLEKERDWFRNEALRLDKICKEYKRNLEIWKNKAQILEEDRKFMEHQILQVKKQNLHLKEGMESQRELNFSGEKSWIRPDEMSRASVPKLALEEKPSSQYFSTIKHLQNQIDIQKKSIHMQKAVHANYFLEKGQLEDFFIDCIEEVKKDIEKRKNSSRLSSATTAKSLGKTVQDVSLNDFTSVDKRKVIEMIACKDEVLRSLKDLIFPKNYESKTRPNTGRSYGLTHVFSTPGFGESRNVIRPSTAPKGWAKS
;
A
#
# COMPACT_ATOMS: atom_id res chain seq x y z
N MET A 1 -53.44 54.15 51.32
CA MET A 1 -52.15 53.70 51.89
C MET A 1 -51.09 54.64 51.32
N ASN A 2 -50.74 55.79 51.88
CA ASN A 2 -50.43 56.16 53.26
C ASN A 2 -49.47 55.18 53.94
N MET A 3 -48.17 55.46 53.84
CA MET A 3 -47.23 55.42 54.96
C MET A 3 -46.15 56.48 54.70
N LYS A 4 -46.08 57.41 55.66
CA LYS A 4 -45.17 58.54 55.75
C LYS A 4 -43.76 58.04 56.12
N GLU A 5 -42.74 58.62 55.52
CA GLU A 5 -41.47 58.84 56.22
C GLU A 5 -41.12 60.33 56.09
N ASP A 6 -41.62 61.10 57.07
CA ASP A 6 -41.12 62.42 57.39
C ASP A 6 -39.79 62.26 58.13
N LYS A 7 -38.70 62.76 57.54
CA LYS A 7 -37.49 63.14 58.29
C LYS A 7 -37.19 64.62 58.01
N PRO A 8 -37.48 65.53 58.97
CA PRO A 8 -37.00 66.89 58.93
C PRO A 8 -35.72 66.97 59.77
N PHE A 9 -34.57 67.25 59.15
CA PHE A 9 -33.32 67.70 59.80
C PHE A 9 -32.23 67.66 58.71
N LEU A 10 -31.46 68.69 58.34
CA LEU A 10 -31.20 70.02 58.83
C LEU A 10 -30.94 70.88 57.59
N THR A 11 -31.77 71.88 57.33
CA THR A 11 -31.27 73.05 56.59
C THR A 11 -30.41 73.80 57.60
N ARG A 12 -29.09 73.53 57.63
CA ARG A 12 -28.16 74.44 58.29
C ARG A 12 -28.18 75.73 57.48
N GLN A 13 -29.08 76.62 57.87
CA GLN A 13 -28.88 78.04 57.63
C GLN A 13 -27.49 78.36 58.18
N ILE A 14 -26.62 78.84 57.30
CA ILE A 14 -25.35 79.44 57.65
C ILE A 14 -25.73 80.79 58.26
N THR A 15 -26.14 80.78 59.53
CA THR A 15 -26.25 81.99 60.34
C THR A 15 -24.84 82.37 60.76
N GLU A 16 -24.46 83.57 60.33
CA GLU A 16 -23.33 84.40 60.73
C GLU A 16 -22.62 83.96 62.01
N ILE A 17 -21.30 83.78 61.90
CA ILE A 17 -20.41 83.59 63.03
C ILE A 17 -20.23 84.96 63.70
N ASP A 18 -20.71 85.02 64.93
CA ASP A 18 -20.57 86.04 65.98
C ASP A 18 -19.34 86.96 65.83
N SER A 19 -19.60 88.27 65.75
CA SER A 19 -18.63 89.36 65.54
C SER A 19 -17.82 89.74 66.79
N THR A 20 -17.69 88.85 67.78
CA THR A 20 -17.06 89.15 69.09
C THR A 20 -15.72 88.45 69.33
N ILE A 21 -15.15 87.79 68.31
CA ILE A 21 -13.80 87.20 68.38
C ILE A 21 -12.78 88.19 67.78
N PRO A 22 -11.80 88.71 68.55
CA PRO A 22 -10.76 89.55 67.99
C PRO A 22 -9.95 88.69 67.02
N GLN A 23 -10.03 88.99 65.71
CA GLN A 23 -9.49 88.24 64.56
C GLN A 23 -10.50 87.43 63.71
N ALA A 24 -11.82 87.51 63.94
CA ALA A 24 -12.84 86.84 63.11
C ALA A 24 -12.69 87.14 61.61
N ASP A 25 -12.38 88.38 61.23
CA ASP A 25 -12.14 88.76 59.83
C ASP A 25 -10.93 88.02 59.24
N THR A 26 -9.83 87.93 59.99
CA THR A 26 -8.64 87.22 59.53
C THR A 26 -8.89 85.72 59.39
N ILE A 27 -9.68 85.13 60.29
CA ILE A 27 -10.09 83.72 60.24
C ILE A 27 -10.94 83.46 58.99
N ASN A 28 -11.89 84.34 58.67
CA ASN A 28 -12.71 84.23 57.46
C ASN A 28 -11.87 84.38 56.18
N THR A 29 -10.89 85.30 56.15
CA THR A 29 -9.96 85.37 55.01
C THR A 29 -9.07 84.14 54.87
N LEU A 30 -8.53 83.59 55.97
CA LEU A 30 -7.72 82.37 55.93
C LEU A 30 -8.55 81.16 55.51
N PHE A 31 -9.79 81.05 56.00
CA PHE A 31 -10.75 80.03 55.58
C PHE A 31 -11.08 80.17 54.09
N GLY A 32 -11.29 81.40 53.59
CA GLY A 32 -11.48 81.68 52.17
C GLY A 32 -10.26 81.28 51.33
N GLN A 33 -9.04 81.56 51.79
CA GLN A 33 -7.81 81.13 51.12
C GLN A 33 -7.66 79.61 51.09
N ILE A 34 -7.97 78.92 52.19
CA ILE A 34 -7.98 77.45 52.25
C ILE A 34 -9.04 76.89 51.30
N SER A 35 -10.25 77.46 51.30
CA SER A 35 -11.33 77.01 50.42
C SER A 35 -11.00 77.23 48.94
N ASN A 36 -10.35 78.34 48.61
CA ASN A 36 -9.82 78.60 47.27
C ASN A 36 -8.72 77.60 46.90
N CYS A 37 -7.77 77.34 47.81
CA CYS A 37 -6.70 76.36 47.61
C CYS A 37 -7.26 74.94 47.42
N ILE A 38 -8.27 74.55 48.20
CA ILE A 38 -8.99 73.27 48.03
C ILE A 38 -9.68 73.22 46.67
N SER A 39 -10.37 74.29 46.27
CA SER A 39 -11.04 74.36 44.97
C SER A 39 -10.04 74.25 43.81
N ASP A 40 -8.89 74.93 43.92
CA ASP A 40 -7.80 74.85 42.96
C ASP A 40 -7.21 73.43 42.89
N LEU A 41 -7.07 72.76 44.04
CA LEU A 41 -6.62 71.38 44.10
C LEU A 41 -7.61 70.44 43.42
N ASP A 42 -8.91 70.57 43.67
CA ASP A 42 -9.95 69.76 43.03
C ASP A 42 -9.97 69.94 41.51
N VAL A 43 -9.84 71.18 41.03
CA VAL A 43 -9.72 71.47 39.59
C VAL A 43 -8.46 70.83 39.01
N ASN A 44 -7.34 70.89 39.72
CA ASN A 44 -6.09 70.29 39.28
C ASN A 44 -6.15 68.75 39.28
N VAL A 45 -6.74 68.13 40.30
CA VAL A 45 -6.95 66.68 40.36
C VAL A 45 -7.88 66.23 39.24
N GLY A 46 -8.97 66.95 38.99
CA GLY A 46 -9.86 66.71 37.85
C GLY A 46 -9.11 66.75 36.53
N ARG A 47 -8.25 67.76 36.31
CA ARG A 47 -7.43 67.88 35.09
C ARG A 47 -6.44 66.72 34.94
N VAL A 48 -5.79 66.30 36.03
CA VAL A 48 -4.84 65.18 36.03
C VAL A 48 -5.55 63.87 35.73
N LEU A 49 -6.70 63.61 36.36
CA LEU A 49 -7.51 62.42 36.08
C LEU A 49 -7.96 62.37 34.62
N GLN A 50 -8.46 63.48 34.10
CA GLN A 50 -8.93 63.57 32.72
C GLN A 50 -7.78 63.34 31.72
N LYS A 51 -6.57 63.83 32.02
CA LYS A 51 -5.38 63.57 31.23
C LYS A 51 -4.98 62.09 31.27
N HIS A 52 -4.95 61.49 32.45
CA HIS A 52 -4.62 60.06 32.59
C HIS A 52 -5.63 59.18 31.87
N GLU A 53 -6.94 59.46 32.01
CA GLU A 53 -7.99 58.75 31.28
C GLU A 53 -7.76 58.81 29.77
N ALA A 54 -7.45 60.00 29.24
CA ALA A 54 -7.13 60.18 27.83
C ALA A 54 -5.89 59.37 27.40
N ASP A 55 -4.81 59.39 28.19
CA ASP A 55 -3.59 58.65 27.92
C ASP A 55 -3.82 57.13 27.94
N PHE A 56 -4.54 56.61 28.95
CA PHE A 56 -4.90 55.20 29.04
C PHE A 56 -5.77 54.76 27.86
N LEU A 57 -6.78 55.55 27.49
CA LEU A 57 -7.62 55.25 26.34
C LEU A 57 -6.82 55.26 25.04
N ASN A 58 -5.84 56.15 24.89
CA ASN A 58 -5.01 56.22 23.71
C ASN A 58 -4.08 55.00 23.59
N VAL A 59 -3.43 54.62 24.69
CA VAL A 59 -2.59 53.40 24.75
C VAL A 59 -3.42 52.15 24.47
N TYR A 60 -4.60 52.05 25.08
CA TYR A 60 -5.51 50.93 24.85
C TYR A 60 -5.96 50.85 23.38
N LYS A 61 -6.36 51.98 22.78
CA LYS A 61 -6.71 52.04 21.34
C LYS A 61 -5.55 51.57 20.47
N GLY A 62 -4.32 51.99 20.76
CA GLY A 62 -3.12 51.55 20.06
C GLY A 62 -2.88 50.04 20.18
N HIS A 63 -2.98 49.50 21.40
CA HIS A 63 -2.84 48.06 21.64
C HIS A 63 -3.92 47.25 20.93
N MET A 64 -5.18 47.72 20.99
CA MET A 64 -6.30 47.03 20.36
C MET A 64 -6.19 47.06 18.83
N TYR A 65 -5.71 48.15 18.24
CA TYR A 65 -5.38 48.20 16.83
C TYR A 65 -4.31 47.17 16.45
N ASN A 66 -3.26 47.03 17.26
CA ASN A 66 -2.22 46.03 17.03
C ASN A 66 -2.79 44.60 17.12
N ILE A 67 -3.60 44.29 18.13
CA ILE A 67 -4.28 42.99 18.24
C ILE A 67 -5.13 42.72 16.99
N GLN A 68 -5.92 43.70 16.54
CA GLN A 68 -6.76 43.55 15.35
C GLN A 68 -5.94 43.31 14.09
N LYS A 69 -4.80 44.00 13.96
CA LYS A 69 -3.86 43.82 12.84
C LYS A 69 -3.24 42.41 12.86
N GLU A 70 -2.76 41.96 14.02
CA GLU A 70 -2.20 40.62 14.19
C GLU A 70 -3.24 39.53 13.91
N MET A 71 -4.46 39.70 14.41
CA MET A 71 -5.58 38.80 14.11
C MET A 71 -5.87 38.70 12.62
N ARG A 72 -5.80 39.81 11.88
CA ARG A 72 -5.98 39.82 10.42
C ARG A 72 -4.87 39.04 9.71
N LEU A 73 -3.62 39.30 10.08
CA LEU A 73 -2.46 38.62 9.50
C LEU A 73 -2.46 37.11 9.80
N LEU A 74 -2.89 36.71 11.00
CA LEU A 74 -3.03 35.29 11.35
C LEU A 74 -4.12 34.62 10.52
N LYS A 75 -5.26 35.28 10.29
CA LYS A 75 -6.32 34.75 9.42
C LYS A 75 -5.85 34.57 7.98
N GLU A 76 -5.14 35.56 7.45
CA GLU A 76 -4.57 35.50 6.10
C GLU A 76 -3.56 34.36 5.98
N LYS A 77 -2.62 34.25 6.93
CA LYS A 77 -1.65 33.15 6.97
C LYS A 77 -2.33 31.78 7.03
N VAL A 78 -3.36 31.62 7.86
CA VAL A 78 -4.12 30.36 7.95
C VAL A 78 -4.78 30.02 6.60
N SER A 79 -5.35 31.00 5.91
CA SER A 79 -5.94 30.81 4.58
C SER A 79 -4.88 30.40 3.54
N ASP A 80 -3.73 31.04 3.55
CA ASP A 80 -2.62 30.72 2.64
C ASP A 80 -2.07 29.32 2.89
N ASP A 81 -1.91 28.94 4.17
CA ASP A 81 -1.46 27.61 4.56
C ASP A 81 -2.50 26.54 4.17
N GLU A 82 -3.80 26.83 4.24
CA GLU A 82 -4.85 25.93 3.78
C GLU A 82 -4.81 25.73 2.25
N LEU A 83 -4.64 26.81 1.48
CA LEU A 83 -4.45 26.73 0.03
C LEU A 83 -3.19 25.95 -0.36
N LYS A 84 -2.10 26.16 0.38
CA LYS A 84 -0.86 25.39 0.20
C LYS A 84 -1.07 23.91 0.49
N ARG A 85 -1.74 23.58 1.59
CA ARG A 85 -2.09 22.18 1.93
C ARG A 85 -2.91 21.51 0.84
N LYS A 86 -3.92 22.19 0.29
CA LYS A 86 -4.75 21.65 -0.81
C LYS A 86 -3.89 21.31 -2.03
N ARG A 87 -2.98 22.22 -2.43
CA ARG A 87 -2.04 21.98 -3.54
C ARG A 87 -1.08 20.83 -3.25
N ASP A 88 -0.53 20.75 -2.04
CA ASP A 88 0.39 19.68 -1.65
C ASP A 88 -0.32 18.31 -1.59
N GLU A 89 -1.59 18.28 -1.19
CA GLU A 89 -2.43 17.08 -1.20
C GLU A 89 -2.72 16.61 -2.63
N GLU A 90 -3.06 17.53 -3.55
CA GLU A 90 -3.24 17.26 -4.98
C GLU A 90 -1.93 16.79 -5.65
N LEU A 91 -0.80 17.40 -5.29
CA LEU A 91 0.51 16.97 -5.78
C LEU A 91 0.79 15.51 -5.38
N LYS A 92 0.52 15.15 -4.13
CA LYS A 92 0.71 13.77 -3.64
C LYS A 92 -0.21 12.77 -4.33
N THR A 93 -1.44 13.14 -4.70
CA THR A 93 -2.31 12.24 -5.46
C THR A 93 -1.77 12.02 -6.86
N LEU A 94 -1.36 13.09 -7.54
CA LEU A 94 -0.78 13.02 -8.88
C LEU A 94 0.53 12.23 -8.90
N GLU A 95 1.39 12.37 -7.88
CA GLU A 95 2.62 11.57 -7.75
C GLU A 95 2.33 10.07 -7.62
N LYS A 96 1.33 9.70 -6.82
CA LYS A 96 0.90 8.29 -6.69
C LYS A 96 0.35 7.74 -7.99
N GLU A 97 -0.46 8.52 -8.70
CA GLU A 97 -1.00 8.13 -10.01
C GLU A 97 0.13 7.95 -11.04
N ARG A 98 1.07 8.90 -11.11
CA ARG A 98 2.26 8.80 -11.96
C ARG A 98 3.04 7.53 -11.68
N ASP A 99 3.32 7.24 -10.41
CA ASP A 99 4.09 6.06 -10.02
C ASP A 99 3.33 4.76 -10.31
N TRP A 100 2.02 4.77 -10.15
CA TRP A 100 1.17 3.66 -10.56
C TRP A 100 1.25 3.41 -12.06
N PHE A 101 1.09 4.44 -12.90
CA PHE A 101 1.20 4.30 -14.36
C PHE A 101 2.57 3.82 -14.80
N ARG A 102 3.63 4.33 -14.17
CA ARG A 102 5.02 3.89 -14.43
C ARG A 102 5.18 2.39 -14.13
N ASN A 103 4.71 1.95 -12.97
CA ASN A 103 4.80 0.55 -12.56
C ASN A 103 3.98 -0.36 -13.47
N GLU A 104 2.78 0.09 -13.86
CA GLU A 104 1.92 -0.66 -14.77
C GLU A 104 2.53 -0.77 -16.17
N ALA A 105 3.12 0.31 -16.69
CA ALA A 105 3.86 0.28 -17.97
C ALA A 105 5.04 -0.70 -17.92
N LEU A 106 5.81 -0.71 -16.83
CA LEU A 106 6.92 -1.66 -16.65
C LEU A 106 6.41 -3.11 -16.55
N ARG A 107 5.29 -3.34 -15.87
CA ARG A 107 4.66 -4.66 -15.76
C ARG A 107 4.20 -5.16 -17.12
N LEU A 108 3.53 -4.30 -17.90
CA LEU A 108 3.08 -4.62 -19.25
C LEU A 108 4.24 -4.86 -20.21
N ASP A 109 5.31 -4.07 -20.13
CA ASP A 109 6.52 -4.28 -20.93
C ASP A 109 7.17 -5.64 -20.65
N LYS A 110 7.26 -6.03 -19.37
CA LYS A 110 7.74 -7.36 -18.97
C LYS A 110 6.90 -8.48 -19.59
N ILE A 111 5.58 -8.36 -19.52
CA ILE A 111 4.65 -9.34 -20.11
C ILE A 111 4.79 -9.39 -21.63
N CYS A 112 4.90 -8.24 -22.30
CA CYS A 112 5.10 -8.17 -23.75
C CYS A 112 6.42 -8.84 -24.17
N LYS A 113 7.50 -8.62 -23.42
CA LYS A 113 8.80 -9.28 -23.67
C LYS A 113 8.71 -10.79 -23.51
N GLU A 114 7.96 -11.27 -22.52
CA GLU A 114 7.74 -12.70 -22.31
C GLU A 114 6.96 -13.33 -23.47
N TYR A 115 5.85 -12.71 -23.89
CA TYR A 115 5.09 -13.19 -25.06
C TYR A 115 5.92 -13.16 -26.34
N LYS A 116 6.75 -12.13 -26.55
CA LYS A 116 7.66 -12.07 -27.70
C LYS A 116 8.67 -13.24 -27.70
N ARG A 117 9.26 -13.56 -26.54
CA ARG A 117 10.14 -14.74 -26.42
C ARG A 117 9.41 -16.04 -26.73
N ASN A 118 8.23 -16.23 -26.16
CA ASN A 118 7.44 -17.43 -26.38
C ASN A 118 7.02 -17.58 -27.84
N LEU A 119 6.63 -16.49 -28.50
CA LEU A 119 6.35 -16.48 -29.93
C LEU A 119 7.56 -16.93 -30.75
N GLU A 120 8.76 -16.44 -30.42
CA GLU A 120 9.98 -16.84 -31.14
C GLU A 120 10.29 -18.33 -30.96
N ILE A 121 10.13 -18.86 -29.74
CA ILE A 121 10.30 -20.30 -29.46
C ILE A 121 9.32 -21.14 -30.29
N TRP A 122 8.03 -20.76 -30.30
CA TRP A 122 7.02 -21.49 -31.06
C TRP A 122 7.21 -21.38 -32.57
N LYS A 123 7.66 -20.22 -33.05
CA LYS A 123 8.03 -20.01 -34.46
C LYS A 123 9.17 -20.93 -34.88
N ASN A 124 10.23 -21.01 -34.06
CA ASN A 124 11.36 -21.91 -34.31
C ASN A 124 10.92 -23.38 -34.27
N LYS A 125 10.07 -23.77 -33.31
CA LYS A 125 9.52 -25.12 -33.25
C LYS A 125 8.66 -25.47 -34.48
N ALA A 126 7.84 -24.53 -34.94
CA ALA A 126 7.05 -24.71 -36.15
C ALA A 126 7.93 -24.87 -37.39
N GLN A 127 9.03 -24.10 -37.48
CA GLN A 127 10.00 -24.23 -38.58
C GLN A 127 10.69 -25.59 -38.59
N ILE A 128 11.16 -26.08 -37.44
CA ILE A 128 11.79 -27.42 -37.33
C ILE A 128 10.80 -28.51 -37.76
N LEU A 129 9.56 -28.45 -37.29
CA LEU A 129 8.53 -29.42 -37.67
C LEU A 129 8.20 -29.37 -39.17
N GLU A 130 8.26 -28.20 -39.78
CA GLU A 130 8.04 -28.02 -41.22
C GLU A 130 9.21 -28.58 -42.05
N GLU A 131 10.44 -28.44 -41.57
CA GLU A 131 11.62 -29.06 -42.17
C GLU A 131 11.55 -30.60 -42.07
N ASP A 132 11.19 -31.13 -40.90
CA ASP A 132 10.97 -32.57 -40.69
C ASP A 132 9.84 -33.11 -41.59
N ARG A 133 8.72 -32.39 -41.70
CA ARG A 133 7.60 -32.76 -42.59
C ARG A 133 8.07 -32.88 -44.03
N LYS A 134 8.80 -31.87 -44.54
CA LYS A 134 9.35 -31.87 -45.90
C LYS A 134 10.32 -33.04 -46.13
N PHE A 135 11.17 -33.32 -45.15
CA PHE A 135 12.10 -34.45 -45.21
C PHE A 135 11.37 -35.79 -45.31
N MET A 136 10.36 -36.02 -44.47
CA MET A 136 9.56 -37.25 -44.49
C MET A 136 8.75 -37.38 -45.78
N GLU A 137 8.19 -36.28 -46.29
CA GLU A 137 7.52 -36.25 -47.59
C GLU A 137 8.46 -36.66 -48.72
N HIS A 138 9.70 -36.15 -48.72
CA HIS A 138 10.71 -36.56 -49.69
C HIS A 138 11.03 -38.05 -49.58
N GLN A 139 11.25 -38.57 -48.37
CA GLN A 139 11.51 -40.01 -48.17
C GLN A 139 10.35 -40.88 -48.67
N ILE A 140 9.11 -40.52 -48.34
CA ILE A 140 7.91 -41.24 -48.79
C ILE A 140 7.85 -41.26 -50.32
N LEU A 141 8.14 -40.15 -50.99
CA LEU A 141 8.17 -40.08 -52.45
C LEU A 141 9.25 -41.00 -53.05
N GLN A 142 10.46 -41.02 -52.47
CA GLN A 142 11.53 -41.92 -52.93
C GLN A 142 11.15 -43.39 -52.77
N VAL A 143 10.63 -43.79 -51.60
CA VAL A 143 10.17 -45.17 -51.35
C VAL A 143 9.02 -45.54 -52.29
N LYS A 144 8.06 -44.64 -52.53
CA LYS A 144 6.99 -44.86 -53.50
C LYS A 144 7.52 -45.09 -54.91
N LYS A 145 8.52 -44.30 -55.33
CA LYS A 145 9.18 -44.48 -56.63
C LYS A 145 9.92 -45.83 -56.73
N GLN A 146 10.64 -46.23 -55.68
CA GLN A 146 11.30 -47.53 -55.62
C GLN A 146 10.30 -48.68 -55.67
N ASN A 147 9.20 -48.61 -54.91
CA ASN A 147 8.14 -49.62 -54.93
C ASN A 147 7.45 -49.70 -56.30
N LEU A 148 7.28 -48.57 -56.99
CA LEU A 148 6.76 -48.55 -58.35
C LEU A 148 7.71 -49.29 -59.30
N HIS A 149 9.01 -48.98 -59.28
CA HIS A 149 10.01 -49.68 -60.09
C HIS A 149 10.08 -51.19 -59.79
N LEU A 150 10.02 -51.57 -58.51
CA LEU A 150 9.97 -52.98 -58.12
C LEU A 150 8.71 -53.66 -58.65
N LYS A 151 7.56 -52.98 -58.61
CA LYS A 151 6.30 -53.49 -59.14
C LYS A 151 6.35 -53.67 -60.66
N GLU A 152 6.85 -52.69 -61.39
CA GLU A 152 7.08 -52.76 -62.84
C GLU A 152 8.05 -53.90 -63.20
N GLY A 153 9.12 -54.08 -62.41
CA GLY A 153 10.06 -55.20 -62.58
C GLY A 153 9.42 -56.57 -62.31
N MET A 154 8.59 -56.68 -61.27
CA MET A 154 7.82 -57.90 -60.97
C MET A 154 6.79 -58.20 -62.07
N GLU A 155 6.13 -57.18 -62.62
CA GLU A 155 5.18 -57.32 -63.73
C GLU A 155 5.90 -57.75 -65.02
N SER A 156 7.03 -57.12 -65.35
CA SER A 156 7.88 -57.52 -66.49
C SER A 156 8.38 -58.97 -66.35
N GLN A 157 8.77 -59.38 -65.15
CA GLN A 157 9.19 -60.76 -64.87
C GLN A 157 8.01 -61.75 -64.91
N ARG A 158 6.81 -61.33 -64.49
CA ARG A 158 5.57 -62.13 -64.66
C ARG A 158 5.19 -62.27 -66.12
N GLU A 159 5.31 -61.22 -66.94
CA GLU A 159 5.04 -61.26 -68.37
C GLU A 159 6.03 -62.16 -69.11
N LEU A 160 7.31 -62.11 -68.75
CA LEU A 160 8.33 -63.06 -69.24
C LEU A 160 7.99 -64.50 -68.82
N ASN A 161 7.60 -64.73 -67.56
CA ASN A 161 7.15 -66.04 -67.07
C ASN A 161 5.82 -66.51 -67.69
N PHE A 162 4.98 -65.60 -68.22
CA PHE A 162 3.72 -65.91 -68.89
C PHE A 162 3.92 -66.19 -70.40
N SER A 163 4.95 -65.60 -71.01
CA SER A 163 5.36 -65.88 -72.40
C SER A 163 6.26 -67.12 -72.55
N GLY A 164 6.84 -67.60 -71.45
CA GLY A 164 7.57 -68.87 -71.37
C GLY A 164 6.65 -70.03 -70.97
N GLU A 165 5.84 -70.53 -71.90
CA GLU A 165 5.08 -71.75 -71.64
C GLU A 165 6.00 -72.99 -71.65
N LYS A 166 5.92 -73.74 -70.53
CA LYS A 166 6.36 -75.12 -70.24
C LYS A 166 7.83 -75.37 -69.84
N SER A 167 8.02 -75.50 -68.52
CA SER A 167 8.46 -76.78 -67.97
C SER A 167 7.93 -76.97 -66.55
N TRP A 168 7.25 -78.09 -66.32
CA TRP A 168 6.77 -78.55 -65.03
C TRP A 168 7.92 -79.17 -64.19
N ILE A 169 7.66 -79.28 -62.87
CA ILE A 169 8.27 -80.20 -61.87
C ILE A 169 9.60 -79.68 -61.25
N ARG A 170 9.87 -79.62 -59.93
CA ARG A 170 9.32 -80.15 -58.65
C ARG A 170 9.78 -79.25 -57.47
N PRO A 171 9.19 -79.36 -56.26
CA PRO A 171 9.71 -78.79 -55.03
C PRO A 171 10.60 -79.77 -54.27
N ASP A 172 11.85 -79.40 -53.97
CA ASP A 172 12.61 -79.91 -52.81
C ASP A 172 13.88 -79.09 -52.53
N GLU A 173 14.34 -79.14 -51.28
CA GLU A 173 15.68 -78.81 -50.78
C GLU A 173 16.09 -77.34 -50.56
N MET A 174 15.76 -76.88 -49.35
CA MET A 174 16.74 -76.55 -48.31
C MET A 174 18.15 -76.15 -48.83
N SER A 175 18.43 -74.85 -48.89
CA SER A 175 19.80 -74.34 -48.79
C SER A 175 19.87 -73.21 -47.78
N ARG A 176 20.43 -73.62 -46.65
CA ARG A 176 20.74 -72.89 -45.43
C ARG A 176 21.70 -71.74 -45.75
N ALA A 177 21.17 -70.56 -46.06
CA ALA A 177 21.96 -69.33 -46.06
C ALA A 177 22.28 -68.95 -44.61
N SER A 178 23.55 -69.10 -44.26
CA SER A 178 24.14 -68.71 -42.98
C SER A 178 23.96 -67.20 -42.77
N VAL A 179 23.06 -66.82 -41.87
CA VAL A 179 22.95 -65.44 -41.38
C VAL A 179 24.05 -65.23 -40.33
N PRO A 180 24.91 -64.19 -40.44
CA PRO A 180 25.93 -63.92 -39.45
C PRO A 180 25.31 -63.61 -38.08
N LYS A 181 25.76 -64.34 -37.06
CA LYS A 181 25.39 -64.14 -35.67
C LYS A 181 26.01 -62.82 -35.18
N LEU A 182 25.23 -61.75 -35.20
CA LEU A 182 25.55 -60.49 -34.51
C LEU A 182 25.66 -60.77 -33.01
N ALA A 183 26.88 -60.64 -32.49
CA ALA A 183 27.15 -60.61 -31.07
C ALA A 183 26.47 -59.36 -30.48
N LEU A 184 25.39 -59.58 -29.73
CA LEU A 184 24.79 -58.58 -28.85
C LEU A 184 25.76 -58.34 -27.69
N GLU A 185 26.39 -57.16 -27.68
CA GLU A 185 27.12 -56.65 -26.52
C GLU A 185 26.14 -56.42 -25.35
N GLU A 186 26.23 -57.23 -24.30
CA GLU A 186 25.45 -57.06 -23.05
C GLU A 186 26.04 -56.00 -22.09
N LYS A 187 27.11 -55.29 -22.47
CA LYS A 187 27.83 -54.38 -21.56
C LYS A 187 27.22 -52.98 -21.33
N PRO A 188 26.42 -52.35 -22.21
CA PRO A 188 25.90 -51.00 -21.92
C PRO A 188 24.66 -51.03 -21.00
N SER A 189 23.90 -52.13 -20.96
CA SER A 189 22.64 -52.22 -20.23
C SER A 189 22.76 -52.06 -18.71
N SER A 190 23.87 -52.54 -18.11
CA SER A 190 24.09 -52.44 -16.66
C SER A 190 24.44 -51.01 -16.20
N GLN A 191 25.20 -50.27 -17.03
CA GLN A 191 25.53 -48.87 -16.76
C GLN A 191 24.29 -47.96 -16.93
N TYR A 192 23.45 -48.23 -17.93
CA TYR A 192 22.18 -47.51 -18.05
C TYR A 192 21.22 -47.83 -16.90
N PHE A 193 21.14 -49.08 -16.44
CA PHE A 193 20.27 -49.46 -15.32
C PHE A 193 20.67 -48.78 -14.00
N SER A 194 21.97 -48.73 -13.70
CA SER A 194 22.48 -48.02 -12.52
C SER A 194 22.25 -46.51 -12.60
N THR A 195 22.43 -45.92 -13.78
CA THR A 195 22.18 -44.49 -14.04
C THR A 195 20.70 -44.15 -13.90
N ILE A 196 19.82 -44.97 -14.47
CA ILE A 196 18.36 -44.84 -14.36
C ILE A 196 17.94 -44.91 -12.90
N LYS A 197 18.46 -45.89 -12.14
CA LYS A 197 18.16 -46.02 -10.70
C LYS A 197 18.65 -44.82 -9.89
N HIS A 198 19.82 -44.27 -10.22
CA HIS A 198 20.35 -43.06 -9.56
C HIS A 198 19.48 -41.83 -9.87
N LEU A 199 19.09 -41.63 -11.13
CA LEU A 199 18.21 -40.53 -11.55
C LEU A 199 16.81 -40.66 -10.92
N GLN A 200 16.26 -41.87 -10.84
CA GLN A 200 14.99 -42.13 -10.15
C GLN A 200 15.06 -41.74 -8.66
N ASN A 201 16.13 -42.13 -7.97
CA ASN A 201 16.33 -41.76 -6.57
C ASN A 201 16.50 -40.25 -6.38
N GLN A 202 17.23 -39.57 -7.30
CA GLN A 202 17.32 -38.11 -7.28
C GLN A 202 15.95 -37.44 -7.48
N ILE A 203 15.14 -37.93 -8.41
CA ILE A 203 13.78 -37.42 -8.64
C ILE A 203 12.92 -37.60 -7.39
N ASP A 204 13.01 -38.73 -6.70
CA ASP A 204 12.23 -38.99 -5.49
C ASP A 204 12.67 -38.10 -4.32
N ILE A 205 13.97 -37.85 -4.16
CA ILE A 205 14.50 -36.89 -3.19
C ILE A 205 14.02 -35.48 -3.50
N GLN A 206 14.08 -35.06 -4.78
CA GLN A 206 13.59 -33.74 -5.20
C GLN A 206 12.08 -33.61 -5.02
N LYS A 207 11.29 -34.64 -5.31
CA LYS A 207 9.84 -34.66 -5.06
C LYS A 207 9.51 -34.50 -3.58
N LYS A 208 10.22 -35.21 -2.70
CA LYS A 208 10.06 -35.06 -1.24
C LYS A 208 10.44 -33.65 -0.77
N SER A 209 11.52 -33.09 -1.31
CA SER A 209 11.95 -31.71 -1.02
C SER A 209 10.90 -30.68 -1.44
N ILE A 210 10.37 -30.80 -2.66
CA ILE A 210 9.30 -29.94 -3.17
C ILE A 210 8.03 -30.07 -2.33
N HIS A 211 7.65 -31.28 -1.93
CA HIS A 211 6.48 -31.49 -1.08
C HIS A 211 6.64 -30.82 0.29
N MET A 212 7.81 -30.97 0.91
CA MET A 212 8.13 -30.31 2.17
C MET A 212 8.12 -28.78 2.04
N GLN A 213 8.71 -28.22 0.98
CA GLN A 213 8.70 -26.77 0.72
C GLN A 213 7.28 -26.24 0.49
N LYS A 214 6.42 -27.00 -0.21
CA LYS A 214 5.00 -26.64 -0.39
C LYS A 214 4.24 -26.64 0.93
N ALA A 215 4.49 -27.60 1.82
CA ALA A 215 3.88 -27.65 3.15
C ALA A 215 4.31 -26.46 4.03
N VAL A 216 5.60 -26.11 4.02
CA VAL A 216 6.13 -24.92 4.71
C VAL A 216 5.51 -23.64 4.16
N HIS A 217 5.40 -23.51 2.83
CA HIS A 217 4.79 -22.35 2.19
C HIS A 217 3.29 -22.24 2.49
N ALA A 218 2.56 -23.36 2.58
CA ALA A 218 1.16 -23.39 2.97
C ALA A 218 0.97 -22.95 4.44
N ASN A 219 1.82 -23.42 5.35
CA ASN A 219 1.79 -23.01 6.76
C ASN A 219 2.13 -21.52 6.93
N TYR A 220 3.13 -21.01 6.22
CA TYR A 220 3.47 -19.58 6.23
C TYR A 220 2.30 -18.71 5.76
N PHE A 221 1.55 -19.18 4.75
CA PHE A 221 0.36 -18.48 4.27
C PHE A 221 -0.80 -18.54 5.28
N LEU A 222 -0.95 -19.64 6.01
CA LEU A 222 -1.96 -19.80 7.05
C LEU A 222 -1.68 -18.87 8.25
N GLU A 223 -0.42 -18.79 8.68
CA GLU A 223 0.02 -17.90 9.78
C GLU A 223 -0.11 -16.42 9.40
N LYS A 224 0.22 -16.08 8.15
CA LYS A 224 -0.04 -14.74 7.59
C LYS A 224 -1.53 -14.42 7.51
N GLY A 225 -2.37 -15.40 7.16
CA GLY A 225 -3.83 -15.28 7.12
C GLY A 225 -4.42 -14.97 8.50
N GLN A 226 -3.99 -15.68 9.55
CA GLN A 226 -4.50 -15.45 10.92
C GLN A 226 -4.18 -14.05 11.48
N LEU A 227 -3.01 -13.50 11.14
CA LEU A 227 -2.65 -12.14 11.53
C LEU A 227 -3.39 -11.08 10.69
N GLU A 228 -3.66 -11.37 9.43
CA GLU A 228 -4.46 -10.52 8.53
C GLU A 228 -5.94 -10.50 8.96
N ASP A 229 -6.51 -11.65 9.30
CA ASP A 229 -7.88 -11.77 9.81
C ASP A 229 -8.05 -10.96 11.11
N PHE A 230 -7.09 -11.07 12.04
CA PHE A 230 -7.10 -10.28 13.26
C PHE A 230 -6.93 -8.77 13.03
N PHE A 231 -6.14 -8.38 12.03
CA PHE A 231 -6.01 -6.98 11.63
C PHE A 231 -7.34 -6.44 11.09
N ILE A 232 -8.05 -7.24 10.30
CA ILE A 232 -9.39 -6.91 9.80
C ILE A 232 -10.37 -6.76 10.97
N ASP A 233 -10.37 -7.68 11.94
CA ASP A 233 -11.21 -7.59 13.15
C ASP A 233 -10.96 -6.29 13.94
N CYS A 234 -9.69 -5.90 14.10
CA CYS A 234 -9.32 -4.64 14.75
C CYS A 234 -9.84 -3.42 13.98
N ILE A 235 -9.78 -3.46 12.65
CA ILE A 235 -10.32 -2.40 11.78
C ILE A 235 -11.85 -2.35 11.89
N GLU A 236 -12.54 -3.48 11.85
CA GLU A 236 -14.00 -3.56 11.95
C GLU A 236 -14.50 -3.01 13.29
N GLU A 237 -13.82 -3.32 14.39
CA GLU A 237 -14.20 -2.79 15.70
C GLU A 237 -14.06 -1.25 15.76
N VAL A 238 -13.01 -0.70 15.15
CA VAL A 238 -12.84 0.75 15.05
C VAL A 238 -13.83 1.37 14.05
N LYS A 239 -14.20 0.68 12.96
CA LYS A 239 -15.28 1.12 12.05
C LYS A 239 -16.61 1.28 12.79
N LYS A 240 -16.96 0.38 13.72
CA LYS A 240 -18.18 0.52 14.55
C LYS A 240 -18.17 1.80 15.39
N ASP A 241 -17.02 2.18 15.93
CA ASP A 241 -16.88 3.41 16.72
C ASP A 241 -16.94 4.68 15.84
N ILE A 242 -16.40 4.62 14.62
CA ILE A 242 -16.54 5.69 13.62
C ILE A 242 -18.01 5.86 13.22
N GLU A 243 -18.73 4.76 12.98
CA GLU A 243 -20.17 4.78 12.67
C GLU A 243 -20.99 5.39 13.81
N LYS A 244 -20.72 5.01 15.07
CA LYS A 244 -21.36 5.60 16.25
C LYS A 244 -21.14 7.12 16.32
N ARG A 245 -19.90 7.58 16.08
CA ARG A 245 -19.55 9.02 16.05
C ARG A 245 -20.27 9.76 14.92
N LYS A 246 -20.30 9.18 13.72
CA LYS A 246 -20.96 9.74 12.54
C LYS A 246 -22.47 9.84 12.73
N ASN A 247 -23.09 8.85 13.35
CA ASN A 247 -24.51 8.86 13.68
C ASN A 247 -24.85 9.84 14.80
N SER A 248 -23.98 9.99 15.82
CA SER A 248 -24.14 11.02 16.87
C SER A 248 -24.05 12.44 16.31
N SER A 249 -23.12 12.68 15.38
CA SER A 249 -22.99 13.97 14.67
C SER A 249 -24.16 14.28 13.73
N ARG A 250 -24.90 13.27 13.26
CA ARG A 250 -26.10 13.47 12.43
C ARG A 250 -27.34 13.79 13.27
N LEU A 251 -27.42 13.29 14.51
CA LEU A 251 -28.54 13.58 15.42
C LEU A 251 -28.59 15.05 15.88
N SER A 252 -27.47 15.76 15.92
CA SER A 252 -27.44 17.20 16.25
C SER A 252 -27.89 18.12 15.11
N SER A 253 -28.13 17.58 13.90
CA SER A 253 -28.48 18.37 12.70
C SER A 253 -29.84 18.01 12.08
N ALA A 254 -30.68 17.22 12.75
CA ALA A 254 -31.95 16.75 12.20
C ALA A 254 -33.16 17.52 12.77
N THR A 255 -33.39 18.74 12.27
CA THR A 255 -34.76 19.19 12.01
C THR A 255 -35.05 18.90 10.54
N THR A 256 -36.09 18.12 10.30
CA THR A 256 -36.73 17.81 9.01
C THR A 256 -36.23 16.58 8.25
N ALA A 257 -37.23 15.74 7.91
CA ALA A 257 -37.29 14.69 6.90
C ALA A 257 -36.77 13.28 7.23
N LYS A 258 -37.76 12.42 7.54
CA LYS A 258 -37.80 10.97 7.26
C LYS A 258 -37.16 10.63 5.91
N SER A 259 -36.19 9.72 5.91
CA SER A 259 -36.07 8.75 4.82
C SER A 259 -35.67 7.38 5.36
N LEU A 260 -36.42 6.40 4.87
CA LEU A 260 -36.36 4.97 5.12
C LEU A 260 -35.44 4.40 4.04
N GLY A 261 -34.32 3.73 4.38
CA GLY A 261 -33.47 3.13 3.36
C GLY A 261 -32.03 2.86 3.77
N LYS A 262 -31.80 1.62 4.20
CA LYS A 262 -30.55 0.88 4.33
C LYS A 262 -29.51 1.15 3.22
N THR A 263 -28.28 1.51 3.62
CA THR A 263 -27.03 0.91 3.12
C THR A 263 -25.97 1.11 4.20
N VAL A 264 -25.35 0.01 4.65
CA VAL A 264 -24.10 0.01 5.41
C VAL A 264 -23.13 0.90 4.62
N GLN A 265 -22.86 2.11 5.13
CA GLN A 265 -21.87 2.98 4.53
C GLN A 265 -20.53 2.36 4.84
N ASP A 266 -19.88 1.78 3.84
CA ASP A 266 -18.50 1.31 3.99
C ASP A 266 -17.64 2.51 4.42
N VAL A 267 -17.21 2.48 5.67
CA VAL A 267 -16.35 3.51 6.27
C VAL A 267 -15.04 3.51 5.49
N SER A 268 -14.81 4.58 4.73
CA SER A 268 -13.64 4.71 3.87
C SER A 268 -12.39 5.00 4.71
N LEU A 269 -11.21 4.69 4.19
CA LEU A 269 -9.92 4.99 4.83
C LEU A 269 -9.73 6.48 5.20
N ASN A 270 -10.45 7.38 4.52
CA ASN A 270 -10.45 8.81 4.80
C ASN A 270 -11.28 9.19 6.04
N ASP A 271 -12.20 8.34 6.48
CA ASP A 271 -13.02 8.56 7.68
C ASP A 271 -12.24 8.27 8.98
N PHE A 272 -11.07 7.63 8.87
CA PHE A 272 -10.21 7.30 10.02
C PHE A 272 -9.40 8.52 10.46
N THR A 273 -9.69 8.99 11.67
CA THR A 273 -8.89 10.01 12.33
C THR A 273 -7.55 9.46 12.82
N SER A 274 -6.62 10.34 13.21
CA SER A 274 -5.34 9.92 13.83
C SER A 274 -5.55 9.14 15.14
N VAL A 275 -6.64 9.43 15.86
CA VAL A 275 -7.03 8.71 17.09
C VAL A 275 -7.49 7.30 16.76
N ASP A 276 -8.28 7.13 15.70
CA ASP A 276 -8.75 5.82 15.23
C ASP A 276 -7.59 4.93 14.78
N LYS A 277 -6.65 5.51 14.03
CA LYS A 277 -5.44 4.80 13.58
C LYS A 277 -4.55 4.38 14.75
N ARG A 278 -4.42 5.23 15.77
CA ARG A 278 -3.69 4.89 17.00
C ARG A 278 -4.36 3.74 17.74
N LYS A 279 -5.69 3.77 17.87
CA LYS A 279 -6.47 2.71 18.53
C LYS A 279 -6.33 1.37 17.81
N VAL A 280 -6.36 1.34 16.48
CA VAL A 280 -6.09 0.12 15.70
C VAL A 280 -4.69 -0.44 16.03
N ILE A 281 -3.67 0.42 16.05
CA ILE A 281 -2.29 -0.01 16.35
C ILE A 281 -2.16 -0.52 17.80
N GLU A 282 -2.81 0.14 18.77
CA GLU A 282 -2.83 -0.31 20.17
C GLU A 282 -3.50 -1.69 20.30
N MET A 283 -4.65 -1.91 19.65
CA MET A 283 -5.32 -3.21 19.65
C MET A 283 -4.48 -4.31 19.01
N ILE A 284 -3.76 -4.00 17.93
CA ILE A 284 -2.85 -4.93 17.26
C ILE A 284 -1.64 -5.26 18.15
N ALA A 285 -1.08 -4.24 18.81
CA ALA A 285 0.08 -4.39 19.69
C ALA A 285 -0.24 -5.13 20.99
N CYS A 286 -1.51 -5.26 21.37
CA CYS A 286 -1.93 -6.07 22.51
C CYS A 286 -1.97 -7.59 22.24
N LYS A 287 -1.84 -8.03 20.98
CA LYS A 287 -1.87 -9.47 20.66
C LYS A 287 -0.48 -10.09 20.80
N ASP A 288 -0.34 -11.05 21.70
CA ASP A 288 0.91 -11.77 21.97
C ASP A 288 1.56 -12.39 20.71
N GLU A 289 0.76 -12.88 19.76
CA GLU A 289 1.26 -13.44 18.49
C GLU A 289 1.95 -12.40 17.62
N VAL A 290 1.41 -11.17 17.59
CA VAL A 290 2.00 -10.03 16.87
C VAL A 290 3.29 -9.61 17.57
N LEU A 291 3.30 -9.55 18.90
CA LEU A 291 4.50 -9.20 19.68
C LEU A 291 5.61 -10.25 19.55
N ARG A 292 5.27 -11.55 19.50
CA ARG A 292 6.26 -12.61 19.26
C ARG A 292 6.83 -12.53 17.85
N SER A 293 5.98 -12.34 16.84
CA SER A 293 6.41 -12.16 15.46
C SER A 293 7.30 -10.92 15.30
N LEU A 294 6.92 -9.82 15.95
CA LEU A 294 7.70 -8.58 15.96
C LEU A 294 9.02 -8.76 16.71
N LYS A 295 9.03 -9.49 17.84
CA LYS A 295 10.24 -9.85 18.58
C LYS A 295 11.20 -10.68 17.73
N ASP A 296 10.70 -11.69 17.01
CA ASP A 296 11.52 -12.55 16.16
C ASP A 296 12.08 -11.79 14.93
N LEU A 297 11.37 -10.75 14.45
CA LEU A 297 11.81 -9.85 13.39
C LEU A 297 12.83 -8.80 13.87
N ILE A 298 12.63 -8.21 15.05
CA ILE A 298 13.50 -7.17 15.63
C ILE A 298 14.74 -7.79 16.27
N PHE A 299 14.62 -8.98 16.83
CA PHE A 299 15.69 -9.75 17.44
C PHE A 299 15.79 -11.13 16.77
N PRO A 300 16.28 -11.21 15.51
CA PRO A 300 16.59 -12.49 14.90
C PRO A 300 17.54 -13.25 15.81
N LYS A 301 17.31 -14.55 16.04
CA LYS A 301 18.09 -15.43 16.92
C LYS A 301 19.57 -15.65 16.49
N ASN A 302 20.15 -14.70 15.75
CA ASN A 302 21.54 -14.71 15.29
C ASN A 302 22.54 -14.14 16.32
N TYR A 303 22.12 -13.88 17.56
CA TYR A 303 23.01 -13.43 18.64
C TYR A 303 23.26 -14.49 19.72
N GLU A 304 23.12 -15.77 19.38
CA GLU A 304 23.77 -16.84 20.16
C GLU A 304 25.05 -17.28 19.43
N SER A 305 26.16 -16.97 20.08
CA SER A 305 27.50 -17.41 19.76
C SER A 305 27.53 -18.90 19.42
N LYS A 306 27.74 -19.23 18.14
CA LYS A 306 28.22 -20.56 17.74
C LYS A 306 29.63 -20.74 18.31
N THR A 307 29.73 -21.38 19.46
CA THR A 307 30.91 -22.15 19.82
C THR A 307 31.17 -23.13 18.69
N ARG A 308 32.24 -22.89 17.94
CA ARG A 308 32.73 -23.83 16.93
C ARG A 308 33.20 -25.10 17.64
N PRO A 309 32.79 -26.31 17.21
CA PRO A 309 33.65 -27.46 17.38
C PRO A 309 34.80 -27.33 16.37
N ASN A 310 35.99 -27.21 16.93
CA ASN A 310 37.26 -27.33 16.24
C ASN A 310 37.48 -28.78 15.81
N THR A 311 37.40 -29.07 14.51
CA THR A 311 38.13 -30.17 13.89
C THR A 311 38.65 -29.72 12.53
N GLY A 312 39.97 -29.80 12.38
CA GLY A 312 40.70 -29.22 11.26
C GLY A 312 40.83 -30.10 10.03
N ARG A 313 41.42 -29.45 9.01
CA ARG A 313 41.89 -29.92 7.69
C ARG A 313 40.79 -30.05 6.62
N SER A 314 40.96 -29.61 5.38
CA SER A 314 42.01 -28.82 4.70
C SER A 314 41.54 -28.64 3.23
N TYR A 315 41.93 -27.51 2.62
CA TYR A 315 41.91 -27.09 1.20
C TYR A 315 40.58 -27.06 0.40
N GLY A 316 40.31 -25.91 -0.24
CA GLY A 316 39.45 -25.84 -1.43
C GLY A 316 38.63 -24.57 -1.64
N LEU A 317 39.30 -23.48 -2.01
CA LEU A 317 38.89 -22.30 -2.80
C LEU A 317 37.44 -22.17 -3.38
N THR A 318 36.97 -20.90 -3.36
CA THR A 318 36.01 -20.20 -4.26
C THR A 318 34.57 -19.88 -3.77
N HIS A 319 34.39 -18.63 -3.32
CA HIS A 319 33.50 -17.60 -3.88
C HIS A 319 32.06 -17.97 -4.33
N VAL A 320 31.03 -17.39 -3.68
CA VAL A 320 30.19 -16.25 -4.15
C VAL A 320 28.82 -16.28 -3.45
N PHE A 321 28.42 -15.11 -2.95
CA PHE A 321 27.11 -14.71 -2.44
C PHE A 321 25.91 -15.35 -3.16
N SER A 322 24.91 -15.80 -2.38
CA SER A 322 23.54 -15.99 -2.86
C SER A 322 22.57 -15.32 -1.89
N THR A 323 21.95 -14.23 -2.35
CA THR A 323 20.78 -13.58 -1.75
C THR A 323 19.50 -14.37 -2.09
N PRO A 324 18.56 -14.59 -1.15
CA PRO A 324 17.27 -15.17 -1.47
C PRO A 324 16.31 -14.11 -2.04
N GLY A 325 15.65 -14.46 -3.15
CA GLY A 325 14.72 -13.63 -3.89
C GLY A 325 13.37 -13.45 -3.19
N PHE A 326 12.89 -12.21 -3.23
CA PHE A 326 11.59 -11.75 -2.79
C PHE A 326 10.54 -12.11 -3.86
N GLY A 327 9.63 -13.03 -3.52
CA GLY A 327 8.47 -13.37 -4.34
C GLY A 327 7.28 -12.53 -3.90
N GLU A 328 6.77 -11.69 -4.79
CA GLU A 328 5.53 -10.93 -4.55
C GLU A 328 4.51 -11.24 -5.65
N SER A 329 3.58 -12.11 -5.28
CA SER A 329 2.31 -12.33 -5.96
C SER A 329 1.31 -11.29 -5.46
N ARG A 330 0.73 -10.48 -6.36
CA ARG A 330 -0.59 -9.89 -6.14
C ARG A 330 -1.41 -9.89 -7.43
N ASN A 331 -2.40 -10.78 -7.45
CA ASN A 331 -3.65 -10.60 -8.17
C ASN A 331 -4.46 -9.53 -7.42
N VAL A 332 -4.94 -8.50 -8.12
CA VAL A 332 -6.14 -7.75 -7.71
C VAL A 332 -6.98 -7.43 -8.95
N ILE A 333 -8.28 -7.60 -8.73
CA ILE A 333 -9.46 -7.54 -9.58
C ILE A 333 -9.64 -6.17 -10.26
N ARG A 334 -10.10 -6.19 -11.52
CA ARG A 334 -10.47 -5.03 -12.35
C ARG A 334 -11.76 -4.35 -11.85
N PRO A 335 -11.90 -3.02 -12.03
CA PRO A 335 -13.16 -2.40 -12.38
C PRO A 335 -13.19 -2.05 -13.88
N SER A 336 -14.26 -2.50 -14.53
CA SER A 336 -14.66 -2.10 -15.88
C SER A 336 -15.21 -0.68 -15.85
N THR A 337 -14.58 0.25 -16.56
CA THR A 337 -15.25 1.41 -17.19
C THR A 337 -14.31 2.00 -18.23
N ALA A 338 -14.64 1.79 -19.51
CA ALA A 338 -13.96 2.39 -20.64
C ALA A 338 -14.55 3.79 -20.92
N PRO A 339 -13.74 4.83 -21.17
CA PRO A 339 -14.21 6.04 -21.82
C PRO A 339 -14.32 5.79 -23.33
N LYS A 340 -15.53 5.98 -23.88
CA LYS A 340 -15.74 6.15 -25.32
C LYS A 340 -15.05 7.43 -25.78
N GLY A 341 -14.35 7.37 -26.90
CA GLY A 341 -14.06 8.54 -27.72
C GLY A 341 -12.61 8.68 -28.16
N TRP A 342 -12.19 7.89 -29.15
CA TRP A 342 -11.08 8.28 -30.01
C TRP A 342 -11.57 8.23 -31.47
N ALA A 343 -11.43 9.39 -32.09
CA ALA A 343 -11.87 9.74 -33.42
C ALA A 343 -11.20 8.89 -34.50
N LYS A 344 -11.97 8.60 -35.55
CA LYS A 344 -11.44 8.13 -36.83
C LYS A 344 -10.87 9.34 -37.58
N SER A 345 -9.61 9.24 -37.99
CA SER A 345 -9.15 9.73 -39.29
C SER A 345 -9.23 8.60 -40.29
#